data_AF-A0A925LQD9-F1
#
_entry.id   AF-A0A925LQD9-F1
#
_cell.length_a   1.000
_cell.length_b   1.000
_cell.length_c   1.000
_cell.angle_alpha   90.00
_cell.angle_beta   90.00
_cell.angle_gamma   90.00
#
_symmetry.space_group_name_H-M   'P 1'
#
loop_
_entity.id
_entity.type
_entity.pdbx_description
1 polymer ?
#
loop_
_entity_poly.entity_id
_entity_poly.type
_entity_poly.pdbx_seq_one_letter_code
_entity_poly.pdbx_strand_id
1 'polypeptide(L)'
;MRSGKELLIASNQYAGEQRLKSWWHFVSTLALAATLLTVACLDLPLPVCVASSLLASLVLVRLFIIYHDYMHGTILGDSRIAGGILRFYGLLVLSPPQIWKHSHDDHHKHNSRKLGPTLGTFPVMSTEDYAEASRGQRFMYAVTRHPITILLGYITIFFWEMTLFAFIVNPKKHYDGAVSIVLHVSVAIALSSVSWQALMLGMLLPMSIITCMGSYLFYAQHNFPGMKRRHGNEWDHVYAALNSSSFMRMSSVMHWFTGNIGYHHVHHLNAKIPFYRLPEAMAGLQELQSPEVTTLYPLDIVRCLRLKLWDPADDRLLTFREAARGR
;
A
#
# COMPACT_ATOMS: atom_id res chain seq x y z
N MET A 1 -0.58 -28.21 14.63
CA MET A 1 -0.27 -26.95 13.92
C MET A 1 0.95 -27.20 13.07
N ARG A 2 0.92 -26.82 11.79
CA ARG A 2 2.05 -26.91 10.86
C ARG A 2 3.20 -26.01 11.34
N SER A 3 4.44 -26.39 11.04
CA SER A 3 5.58 -25.48 11.11
C SER A 3 5.43 -24.34 10.10
N GLY A 4 6.23 -23.27 10.24
CA GLY A 4 6.17 -22.14 9.30
C GLY A 4 6.42 -22.56 7.85
N LYS A 5 7.41 -23.41 7.60
CA LYS A 5 7.72 -23.93 6.27
C LYS A 5 6.57 -24.78 5.70
N GLU A 6 5.97 -25.64 6.51
CA GLU A 6 4.81 -26.45 6.08
C GLU A 6 3.58 -25.59 5.81
N LEU A 7 3.36 -24.52 6.59
CA LEU A 7 2.30 -23.56 6.36
C LEU A 7 2.51 -22.81 5.04
N LEU A 8 3.73 -22.34 4.77
CA LEU A 8 4.08 -21.70 3.50
C LEU A 8 3.82 -22.65 2.32
N ILE A 9 4.22 -23.92 2.42
CA ILE A 9 3.95 -24.93 1.39
C ILE A 9 2.44 -25.16 1.24
N ALA A 10 1.69 -25.30 2.34
CA ALA A 10 0.24 -25.49 2.30
C ALA A 10 -0.48 -24.30 1.64
N SER A 11 0.03 -23.08 1.83
CA SER A 11 -0.54 -21.87 1.19
C SER A 11 -0.46 -21.88 -0.33
N ASN A 12 0.43 -22.70 -0.94
CA ASN A 12 0.53 -22.81 -2.40
C ASN A 12 -0.73 -23.38 -3.06
N GLN A 13 -1.60 -24.08 -2.32
CA GLN A 13 -2.92 -24.48 -2.82
C GLN A 13 -3.75 -23.26 -3.28
N TYR A 14 -3.48 -22.09 -2.70
CA TYR A 14 -4.13 -20.82 -3.01
C TYR A 14 -3.32 -19.93 -3.97
N ALA A 15 -2.06 -20.30 -4.23
CA ALA A 15 -1.21 -19.64 -5.22
C ALA A 15 -1.61 -20.11 -6.62
N GLY A 16 -2.08 -19.20 -7.46
CA GLY A 16 -2.50 -19.52 -8.82
C GLY A 16 -3.74 -18.75 -9.24
N GLU A 17 -3.66 -18.15 -10.44
CA GLU A 17 -4.77 -17.39 -10.98
C GLU A 17 -5.91 -18.29 -11.47
N GLN A 18 -7.12 -17.80 -11.27
CA GLN A 18 -8.27 -18.21 -12.05
C GLN A 18 -8.44 -17.18 -13.17
N ARG A 19 -7.81 -17.42 -14.32
CA ARG A 19 -7.60 -16.40 -15.38
C ARG A 19 -8.87 -15.66 -15.81
N LEU A 20 -9.99 -16.36 -15.95
CA LEU A 20 -11.28 -15.73 -16.27
C LEU A 20 -11.74 -14.75 -15.16
N LYS A 21 -11.55 -15.12 -13.88
CA LYS A 21 -11.83 -14.23 -12.75
C LYS A 21 -10.86 -13.05 -12.71
N SER A 22 -9.57 -13.27 -13.01
CA SER A 22 -8.58 -12.18 -13.12
C SER A 22 -9.01 -11.15 -14.17
N TRP A 23 -9.40 -11.60 -15.37
CA TRP A 23 -9.92 -10.72 -16.44
C TRP A 23 -11.22 -10.04 -16.05
N TRP A 24 -12.17 -10.77 -15.47
CA TRP A 24 -13.42 -10.19 -14.99
C TRP A 24 -13.16 -9.05 -14.00
N HIS A 25 -12.34 -9.29 -12.98
CA HIS A 25 -12.00 -8.26 -12.01
C HIS A 25 -11.29 -7.07 -12.64
N PHE A 26 -10.34 -7.31 -13.54
CA PHE A 26 -9.63 -6.23 -14.22
C PHE A 26 -10.55 -5.39 -15.10
N VAL A 27 -11.29 -6.01 -16.02
CA VAL A 27 -12.14 -5.31 -16.99
C VAL A 27 -13.32 -4.62 -16.30
N SER A 28 -14.00 -5.27 -15.37
CA SER A 28 -15.12 -4.65 -14.64
C SER A 28 -14.66 -3.46 -13.79
N THR A 29 -13.52 -3.57 -13.11
CA THR A 29 -12.96 -2.47 -12.31
C THR A 29 -12.53 -1.31 -13.20
N LEU A 30 -11.87 -1.59 -14.32
CA LEU A 30 -11.43 -0.58 -15.29
C LEU A 30 -12.62 0.14 -15.93
N ALA A 31 -13.65 -0.60 -16.37
CA ALA A 31 -14.84 -0.04 -16.98
C ALA A 31 -15.62 0.84 -15.99
N LEU A 32 -15.76 0.39 -14.74
CA LEU A 32 -16.42 1.18 -13.69
C LEU A 32 -15.61 2.43 -13.34
N ALA A 33 -14.29 2.33 -13.20
CA ALA A 33 -13.43 3.49 -12.96
C ALA A 33 -13.54 4.52 -14.10
N ALA A 34 -13.45 4.08 -15.35
CA ALA A 34 -13.58 4.95 -16.52
C ALA A 34 -14.96 5.62 -16.59
N THR A 35 -16.02 4.88 -16.29
CA THR A 35 -17.39 5.41 -16.27
C THR A 35 -17.54 6.48 -15.20
N LEU A 36 -17.11 6.19 -13.97
CA LEU A 36 -17.24 7.13 -12.84
C LEU A 36 -16.38 8.39 -13.04
N LEU A 37 -15.16 8.25 -13.55
CA LEU A 37 -14.32 9.40 -13.90
C LEU A 37 -14.92 10.23 -15.04
N THR A 38 -15.54 9.58 -16.03
CA THR A 38 -16.24 10.29 -17.11
C THR A 38 -17.39 11.11 -16.53
N VAL A 39 -18.27 10.50 -15.73
CA VAL A 39 -19.40 11.18 -15.07
C VAL A 39 -18.92 12.33 -14.17
N ALA A 40 -17.77 12.18 -13.49
CA ALA A 40 -17.19 13.23 -12.67
C ALA A 40 -16.76 14.48 -13.47
N CYS A 41 -16.46 14.29 -14.77
CA CYS A 41 -16.00 15.34 -15.68
C CYS A 41 -17.09 15.91 -16.60
N LEU A 42 -18.29 15.32 -16.63
CA LEU A 42 -19.41 15.81 -17.42
C LEU A 42 -20.05 17.05 -16.79
N ASP A 43 -20.79 17.81 -17.62
CA ASP A 43 -21.62 18.93 -17.17
C ASP A 43 -22.95 18.42 -16.58
N LEU A 44 -22.85 17.84 -15.38
CA LEU A 44 -23.96 17.32 -14.60
C LEU A 44 -24.06 18.08 -13.26
N PRO A 45 -25.17 17.94 -12.50
CA PRO A 45 -25.27 18.56 -11.19
C PRO A 45 -24.07 18.22 -10.30
N LEU A 46 -23.44 19.24 -9.71
CA LEU A 46 -22.19 19.10 -8.94
C LEU A 46 -22.21 17.94 -7.91
N PRO A 47 -23.29 17.69 -7.14
CA PRO A 47 -23.34 16.56 -6.22
C PRO A 47 -23.14 15.19 -6.90
N VAL A 48 -23.64 15.03 -8.13
CA VAL A 48 -23.46 13.79 -8.93
C VAL A 48 -21.99 13.64 -9.33
N CYS A 49 -21.36 14.70 -9.83
CA CYS A 49 -19.96 14.67 -10.22
C CYS A 49 -19.03 14.40 -9.02
N VAL A 50 -19.30 15.04 -7.87
CA VAL A 50 -18.53 14.82 -6.64
C VAL A 50 -18.71 13.40 -6.12
N ALA A 51 -19.94 12.89 -6.03
CA ALA A 51 -20.19 11.51 -5.61
C ALA A 51 -19.51 10.50 -6.55
N SER A 52 -19.58 10.74 -7.86
CA SER A 52 -18.90 9.92 -8.86
C SER A 52 -17.38 9.94 -8.70
N SER A 53 -16.78 11.10 -8.45
CA SER A 53 -15.34 11.25 -8.18
C SER A 53 -14.89 10.51 -6.93
N LEU A 54 -15.66 10.63 -5.83
CA LEU A 54 -15.37 9.91 -4.58
C LEU A 54 -15.44 8.39 -4.78
N LEU A 55 -16.47 7.90 -5.47
CA LEU A 55 -16.59 6.47 -5.80
C LEU A 55 -15.47 6.02 -6.74
N ALA A 56 -15.14 6.81 -7.77
CA ALA A 56 -14.03 6.53 -8.68
C ALA A 56 -12.73 6.36 -7.89
N SER A 57 -12.48 7.22 -6.90
CA SER A 57 -11.30 7.14 -6.03
C SER A 57 -11.15 5.78 -5.36
N LEU A 58 -12.25 5.26 -4.79
CA LEU A 58 -12.27 3.94 -4.14
C LEU A 58 -12.13 2.79 -5.15
N VAL A 59 -12.72 2.91 -6.34
CA VAL A 59 -12.54 1.92 -7.42
C VAL A 59 -11.09 1.94 -7.93
N LEU A 60 -10.45 3.09 -7.99
CA LEU A 60 -9.04 3.21 -8.35
C LEU A 60 -8.13 2.56 -7.30
N VAL A 61 -8.47 2.58 -6.00
CA VAL A 61 -7.78 1.77 -4.98
C VAL A 61 -7.85 0.28 -5.35
N ARG A 62 -9.02 -0.23 -5.77
CA ARG A 62 -9.16 -1.61 -6.23
C ARG A 62 -8.29 -1.90 -7.46
N LEU A 63 -8.27 -0.97 -8.42
CA LEU A 63 -7.43 -1.09 -9.62
C LEU A 63 -5.94 -1.12 -9.26
N PHE A 64 -5.52 -0.39 -8.22
CA PHE A 64 -4.18 -0.46 -7.68
C PHE A 64 -3.84 -1.83 -7.10
N ILE A 65 -4.77 -2.51 -6.43
CA ILE A 65 -4.54 -3.87 -5.95
C ILE A 65 -4.39 -4.86 -7.11
N ILE A 66 -5.15 -4.68 -8.19
CA ILE A 66 -5.02 -5.48 -9.41
C ILE A 66 -3.66 -5.23 -10.08
N TYR A 67 -3.24 -3.97 -10.14
CA TYR A 67 -1.90 -3.58 -10.60
C TYR A 67 -0.81 -4.23 -9.73
N HIS A 68 -0.93 -4.13 -8.42
CA HIS A 68 -0.03 -4.73 -7.44
C HIS A 68 0.15 -6.24 -7.66
N ASP A 69 -0.95 -6.98 -7.81
CA ASP A 69 -0.94 -8.41 -8.06
C ASP A 69 -0.33 -8.78 -9.41
N TYR A 70 -0.63 -8.00 -10.46
CA TYR A 70 0.05 -8.13 -11.76
C TYR A 70 1.57 -7.91 -11.63
N MET A 71 2.01 -6.93 -10.84
CA MET A 71 3.43 -6.64 -10.62
C MET A 71 4.14 -7.72 -9.78
N HIS A 72 3.41 -8.47 -8.96
CA HIS A 72 3.87 -9.72 -8.33
C HIS A 72 3.87 -10.92 -9.28
N GLY A 73 3.30 -10.78 -10.48
CA GLY A 73 3.12 -11.84 -11.46
C GLY A 73 2.11 -12.90 -11.00
N THR A 74 1.13 -12.53 -10.17
CA THR A 74 0.12 -13.47 -9.66
C THR A 74 -1.08 -13.59 -10.59
N ILE A 75 -1.40 -12.52 -11.32
CA ILE A 75 -2.52 -12.46 -12.26
C ILE A 75 -2.08 -11.83 -13.59
N LEU A 76 -2.62 -12.33 -14.69
CA LEU A 76 -2.50 -11.76 -16.04
C LEU A 76 -1.04 -11.55 -16.53
N GLY A 77 -0.06 -12.25 -15.96
CA GLY A 77 1.37 -12.06 -16.24
C GLY A 77 1.75 -12.18 -17.72
N ASP A 78 1.12 -13.10 -18.45
CA ASP A 78 1.40 -13.36 -19.87
C ASP A 78 0.63 -12.44 -20.83
N SER A 79 -0.28 -11.60 -20.32
CA SER A 79 -1.11 -10.72 -21.15
C SER A 79 -0.38 -9.42 -21.44
N ARG A 80 0.06 -9.25 -22.70
CA ARG A 80 0.67 -7.99 -23.17
C ARG A 80 -0.30 -6.81 -23.07
N ILE A 81 -1.59 -7.04 -23.32
CA ILE A 81 -2.63 -6.00 -23.27
C ILE A 81 -2.87 -5.55 -21.83
N ALA A 82 -3.13 -6.48 -20.91
CA ALA A 82 -3.34 -6.14 -19.51
C ALA A 82 -2.07 -5.50 -18.92
N GLY A 83 -0.91 -6.05 -19.24
CA GLY A 83 0.37 -5.52 -18.79
C GLY A 83 0.65 -4.09 -19.28
N GLY A 84 0.32 -3.77 -20.53
CA GLY A 84 0.43 -2.41 -21.05
C GLY A 84 -0.47 -1.43 -20.30
N ILE A 85 -1.75 -1.77 -20.13
CA ILE A 85 -2.73 -0.91 -19.44
C ILE A 85 -2.37 -0.72 -17.96
N LEU A 86 -2.01 -1.79 -17.25
CA LEU A 86 -1.67 -1.73 -15.82
C LEU A 86 -0.37 -0.97 -15.57
N ARG A 87 0.64 -1.09 -16.46
CA ARG A 87 1.86 -0.28 -16.36
C ARG A 87 1.58 1.19 -16.66
N PHE A 88 0.75 1.49 -17.67
CA PHE A 88 0.30 2.86 -17.93
C PHE A 88 -0.45 3.44 -16.74
N TYR A 89 -1.35 2.66 -16.13
CA TYR A 89 -2.04 3.04 -14.91
C TYR A 89 -1.06 3.32 -13.77
N GLY A 90 -0.06 2.47 -13.53
CA GLY A 90 0.99 2.70 -12.52
C GLY A 90 1.74 4.02 -12.74
N LEU A 91 2.11 4.34 -13.99
CA LEU A 91 2.70 5.64 -14.33
C LEU A 91 1.73 6.80 -14.05
N LEU A 92 0.45 6.65 -14.40
CA LEU A 92 -0.56 7.68 -14.18
C LEU A 92 -0.81 7.95 -12.69
N VAL A 93 -0.77 6.93 -11.83
CA VAL A 93 -0.99 7.10 -10.38
C VAL A 93 0.29 7.36 -9.58
N LEU A 94 1.37 7.78 -10.26
CA LEU A 94 2.66 8.09 -9.64
C LEU A 94 3.27 6.92 -8.87
N SER A 95 3.04 5.69 -9.36
CA SER A 95 3.65 4.44 -8.88
C SER A 95 4.35 3.74 -10.05
N PRO A 96 5.45 4.32 -10.56
CA PRO A 96 6.09 3.83 -11.75
C PRO A 96 6.62 2.39 -11.56
N PRO A 97 6.45 1.50 -12.56
CA PRO A 97 6.64 0.06 -12.37
C PRO A 97 8.01 -0.40 -11.85
N GLN A 98 9.11 0.27 -12.21
CA GLN A 98 10.45 -0.21 -11.87
C GLN A 98 10.79 0.04 -10.40
N ILE A 99 10.67 1.29 -9.93
CA ILE A 99 10.91 1.60 -8.52
C ILE A 99 9.88 0.92 -7.63
N TRP A 100 8.59 0.97 -7.99
CA TRP A 100 7.54 0.39 -7.16
C TRP A 100 7.73 -1.12 -7.00
N LYS A 101 8.00 -1.85 -8.10
CA LYS A 101 8.28 -3.29 -8.00
C LYS A 101 9.54 -3.57 -7.20
N HIS A 102 10.61 -2.81 -7.46
CA HIS A 102 11.88 -3.02 -6.78
C HIS A 102 11.75 -2.83 -5.27
N SER A 103 11.10 -1.74 -4.84
CA SER A 103 10.90 -1.43 -3.43
C SER A 103 9.92 -2.39 -2.78
N HIS A 104 8.84 -2.77 -3.47
CA HIS A 104 7.84 -3.66 -2.91
C HIS A 104 8.32 -5.11 -2.82
N ASP A 105 9.07 -5.61 -3.81
CA ASP A 105 9.70 -6.93 -3.75
C ASP A 105 10.74 -6.99 -2.60
N ASP A 106 11.46 -5.89 -2.34
CA ASP A 106 12.38 -5.79 -1.21
C ASP A 106 11.64 -5.84 0.13
N HIS A 107 10.54 -5.09 0.24
CA HIS A 107 9.66 -5.09 1.40
C HIS A 107 9.13 -6.50 1.72
N HIS A 108 8.63 -7.25 0.74
CA HIS A 108 8.16 -8.63 0.94
C HIS A 108 9.28 -9.57 1.39
N LYS A 109 10.49 -9.43 0.84
CA LYS A 109 11.64 -10.28 1.19
C LYS A 109 12.22 -9.98 2.56
N HIS A 110 12.13 -8.73 3.01
CA HIS A 110 12.82 -8.24 4.20
C HIS A 110 11.89 -7.64 5.25
N ASN A 111 10.57 -7.91 5.16
CA ASN A 111 9.59 -7.37 6.08
C ASN A 111 10.04 -7.57 7.54
N SER A 112 10.10 -6.45 8.26
CA SER A 112 10.47 -6.39 9.68
C SER A 112 11.84 -6.96 10.05
N ARG A 113 12.72 -7.21 9.08
CA ARG A 113 14.07 -7.76 9.28
C ARG A 113 15.08 -6.73 9.80
N LYS A 114 14.97 -5.47 9.39
CA LYS A 114 15.88 -4.38 9.78
C LYS A 114 15.11 -3.17 10.30
N LEU A 115 15.70 -2.45 11.25
CA LEU A 115 15.26 -1.11 11.65
C LEU A 115 15.95 -0.06 10.78
N GLY A 116 15.40 1.15 10.77
CA GLY A 116 15.90 2.28 9.99
C GLY A 116 15.29 2.39 8.58
N PRO A 117 15.95 3.12 7.67
CA PRO A 117 15.48 3.30 6.30
C PRO A 117 15.66 2.00 5.51
N THR A 118 14.56 1.28 5.29
CA THR A 118 14.48 0.15 4.37
C THR A 118 13.67 0.56 3.15
N LEU A 119 14.12 0.15 1.97
CA LEU A 119 13.47 0.50 0.73
C LEU A 119 12.04 -0.04 0.73
N GLY A 120 11.07 0.82 0.38
CA GLY A 120 9.68 0.40 0.27
C GLY A 120 8.94 0.21 1.59
N THR A 121 9.37 0.85 2.69
CA THR A 121 8.58 0.91 3.93
C THR A 121 8.84 2.19 4.71
N PHE A 122 7.95 2.50 5.65
CA PHE A 122 8.14 3.64 6.55
C PHE A 122 9.24 3.32 7.56
N PRO A 123 10.27 4.18 7.69
CA PRO A 123 11.40 3.90 8.59
C PRO A 123 10.91 3.80 10.04
N VAL A 124 11.39 2.79 10.76
CA VAL A 124 11.15 2.62 12.21
C VAL A 124 12.51 2.63 12.92
N MET A 125 12.71 3.53 13.87
CA MET A 125 13.88 3.53 14.75
C MET A 125 13.57 2.76 16.03
N SER A 126 14.56 2.10 16.62
CA SER A 126 14.42 1.66 18.01
C SER A 126 14.49 2.85 18.98
N THR A 127 14.14 2.60 20.24
CA THR A 127 14.33 3.53 21.36
C THR A 127 15.79 3.94 21.53
N GLU A 128 16.73 3.02 21.31
CA GLU A 128 18.19 3.22 21.37
C GLU A 128 18.67 4.03 20.16
N ASP A 129 18.31 3.61 18.93
CA ASP A 129 18.65 4.34 17.70
C ASP A 129 18.18 5.79 17.77
N TYR A 130 16.96 6.00 18.29
CA TYR A 130 16.42 7.34 18.48
C TYR A 130 17.17 8.11 19.58
N ALA A 131 17.67 7.45 20.64
CA ALA A 131 18.50 8.08 21.67
C ALA A 131 19.85 8.55 21.13
N GLU A 132 20.45 7.81 20.21
CA GLU A 132 21.75 8.15 19.61
C GLU A 132 21.62 9.10 18.42
N ALA A 133 20.46 9.16 17.78
CA ALA A 133 20.22 10.03 16.63
C ALA A 133 20.41 11.52 16.95
N SER A 134 21.05 12.24 16.02
CA SER A 134 21.17 13.69 16.03
C SER A 134 19.79 14.38 15.96
N ARG A 135 19.73 15.66 16.36
CA ARG A 135 18.50 16.45 16.30
C ARG A 135 17.87 16.48 14.91
N GLY A 136 18.70 16.59 13.86
CA GLY A 136 18.26 16.58 12.47
C GLY A 136 17.66 15.23 12.04
N GLN A 137 18.32 14.12 12.41
CA GLN A 137 17.80 12.77 12.14
C GLN A 137 16.45 12.53 12.83
N ARG A 138 16.31 12.94 14.11
CA ARG A 138 15.04 12.84 14.84
C ARG A 138 13.93 13.68 14.20
N PHE A 139 14.25 14.90 13.76
CA PHE A 139 13.30 15.77 13.08
C PHE A 139 12.81 15.15 11.77
N MET A 140 13.72 14.71 10.90
CA MET A 140 13.35 14.08 9.64
C MET A 140 12.55 12.80 9.86
N TYR A 141 12.95 11.97 10.82
CA TYR A 141 12.19 10.79 11.22
C TYR A 141 10.76 11.13 11.67
N ALA A 142 10.59 12.15 12.50
CA ALA A 142 9.28 12.61 12.95
C ALA A 142 8.43 13.13 11.79
N VAL A 143 9.02 13.85 10.84
CA VAL A 143 8.34 14.33 9.61
C VAL A 143 7.88 13.15 8.76
N THR A 144 8.76 12.19 8.44
CA THR A 144 8.41 11.03 7.62
C THR A 144 7.26 10.21 8.23
N ARG A 145 7.21 10.13 9.55
CA ARG A 145 6.15 9.39 10.27
C ARG A 145 4.96 10.27 10.66
N HIS A 146 4.92 11.55 10.32
CA HIS A 146 3.83 12.43 10.73
C HIS A 146 2.53 12.09 9.97
N PRO A 147 1.34 12.12 10.60
CA PRO A 147 0.07 11.88 9.90
C PRO A 147 -0.15 12.74 8.66
N ILE A 148 0.35 13.99 8.66
CA ILE A 148 0.27 14.89 7.49
C ILE A 148 1.04 14.32 6.30
N THR A 149 2.15 13.63 6.51
CA THR A 149 2.92 13.00 5.43
C THR A 149 2.10 11.91 4.74
N ILE A 150 1.29 11.17 5.50
CA ILE A 150 0.38 10.15 4.95
C ILE A 150 -0.83 10.81 4.28
N LEU A 151 -1.43 11.81 4.94
CA LEU A 151 -2.58 12.56 4.41
C LEU A 151 -2.26 13.24 3.07
N LEU A 152 -1.06 13.81 2.95
CA LEU A 152 -0.55 14.44 1.74
C LEU A 152 0.27 13.48 0.88
N GLY A 153 0.03 12.17 0.99
CA GLY A 153 0.75 11.10 0.30
C GLY A 153 0.94 11.35 -1.20
N TYR A 154 -0.05 12.00 -1.84
CA TYR A 154 0.03 12.43 -3.23
C TYR A 154 1.32 13.21 -3.53
N ILE A 155 1.63 14.21 -2.71
CA ILE A 155 2.80 15.07 -2.89
C ILE A 155 4.03 14.43 -2.23
N THR A 156 3.91 13.94 -1.00
CA THR A 156 5.05 13.56 -0.16
C THR A 156 5.65 12.20 -0.53
N ILE A 157 4.82 11.22 -0.87
CA ILE A 157 5.25 9.82 -1.09
C ILE A 157 5.23 9.52 -2.58
N PHE A 158 4.12 9.77 -3.26
CA PHE A 158 3.98 9.35 -4.65
C PHE A 158 4.68 10.31 -5.62
N PHE A 159 4.44 11.62 -5.54
CA PHE A 159 5.14 12.58 -6.38
C PHE A 159 6.60 12.79 -5.96
N TRP A 160 6.86 13.01 -4.67
CA TRP A 160 8.23 13.24 -4.24
C TRP A 160 9.06 11.95 -4.18
N GLU A 161 8.72 11.00 -3.32
CA GLU A 161 9.59 9.84 -3.05
C GLU A 161 9.62 8.81 -4.20
N MET A 162 8.45 8.35 -4.65
CA MET A 162 8.31 7.27 -5.65
C MET A 162 8.60 7.72 -7.09
N THR A 163 8.62 9.03 -7.37
CA THR A 163 8.93 9.52 -8.72
C THR A 163 10.16 10.43 -8.70
N LEU A 164 10.03 11.69 -8.26
CA LEU A 164 11.09 12.70 -8.41
C LEU A 164 12.40 12.30 -7.71
N PHE A 165 12.34 11.94 -6.43
CA PHE A 165 13.52 11.57 -5.65
C PHE A 165 14.16 10.28 -6.16
N ALA A 166 13.37 9.24 -6.40
CA ALA A 166 13.85 7.99 -7.02
C ALA A 166 14.58 8.25 -8.35
N PHE A 167 14.03 9.12 -9.20
CA PHE A 167 14.68 9.54 -10.44
C PHE A 167 15.99 10.31 -10.19
N ILE A 168 16.00 11.30 -9.30
CA ILE A 168 17.21 12.09 -8.98
C ILE A 168 18.34 11.20 -8.45
N VAL A 169 18.02 10.26 -7.55
CA VAL A 169 19.01 9.38 -6.91
C VAL A 169 19.61 8.39 -7.90
N ASN A 170 18.79 7.82 -8.79
CA ASN A 170 19.29 6.88 -9.81
C ASN A 170 18.55 7.00 -11.14
N PRO A 171 18.88 8.00 -11.97
CA PRO A 171 18.14 8.30 -13.19
C PRO A 171 18.12 7.15 -14.19
N LYS A 172 19.21 6.38 -14.28
CA LYS A 172 19.33 5.23 -15.19
C LYS A 172 18.38 4.10 -14.83
N LYS A 173 18.18 3.86 -13.53
CA LYS A 173 17.32 2.78 -13.01
C LYS A 173 15.87 3.21 -12.81
N HIS A 174 15.61 4.51 -12.68
CA HIS A 174 14.29 5.05 -12.33
C HIS A 174 13.83 6.18 -13.28
N TYR A 175 14.17 6.05 -14.57
CA TYR A 175 13.73 6.99 -15.61
C TYR A 175 12.20 7.03 -15.76
N ASP A 176 11.52 5.94 -15.37
CA ASP A 176 10.07 5.84 -15.36
C ASP A 176 9.41 6.78 -14.33
N GLY A 177 10.16 7.24 -13.31
CA GLY A 177 9.76 8.35 -12.44
C GLY A 177 9.55 9.65 -13.21
N ALA A 178 10.49 10.04 -14.08
CA ALA A 178 10.35 11.23 -14.92
C ALA A 178 9.21 11.07 -15.93
N VAL A 179 9.08 9.89 -16.57
CA VAL A 179 7.97 9.59 -17.49
C VAL A 179 6.62 9.69 -16.79
N SER A 180 6.53 9.16 -15.57
CA SER A 180 5.33 9.24 -14.72
C SER A 180 4.95 10.68 -14.43
N ILE A 181 5.89 11.53 -14.01
CA ILE A 181 5.65 12.96 -13.77
C ILE A 181 5.16 13.66 -15.04
N VAL A 182 5.83 13.47 -16.19
CA VAL A 182 5.45 14.11 -17.45
C VAL A 182 4.05 13.68 -17.88
N LEU A 183 3.75 12.37 -17.83
CA LEU A 183 2.42 11.85 -18.15
C LEU A 183 1.36 12.47 -17.24
N HIS A 184 1.62 12.46 -15.94
CA HIS A 184 0.70 12.95 -14.93
C HIS A 184 0.39 14.44 -15.11
N VAL A 185 1.43 15.27 -15.24
CA VAL A 185 1.28 16.72 -15.50
C VAL A 185 0.57 16.97 -16.84
N SER A 186 0.87 16.19 -17.88
CA SER A 186 0.19 16.32 -19.18
C SER A 186 -1.31 16.05 -19.08
N VAL A 187 -1.72 15.04 -18.32
CA VAL A 187 -3.15 14.75 -18.07
C VAL A 187 -3.80 15.87 -17.25
N ALA A 188 -3.10 16.40 -16.24
CA ALA A 188 -3.59 17.54 -15.46
C ALA A 188 -3.81 18.77 -16.34
N ILE A 189 -2.85 19.11 -17.21
CA ILE A 189 -2.97 20.22 -18.16
C ILE A 189 -4.16 19.97 -19.10
N ALA A 190 -4.27 18.77 -19.69
CA ALA A 190 -5.37 18.43 -20.59
C ALA A 190 -6.75 18.58 -19.92
N LEU A 191 -6.93 18.10 -18.70
CA LEU A 191 -8.17 18.25 -17.94
C LEU A 191 -8.43 19.72 -17.58
N SER A 192 -7.40 20.48 -17.22
CA SER A 192 -7.54 21.91 -16.92
C SER A 192 -8.02 22.73 -18.11
N SER A 193 -7.63 22.34 -19.32
CA SER A 193 -8.09 22.95 -20.58
C SER A 193 -9.54 22.62 -20.91
N VAL A 194 -10.10 21.54 -20.34
CA VAL A 194 -11.54 21.24 -20.44
C VAL A 194 -12.30 22.09 -19.44
N SER A 195 -11.98 21.99 -18.15
CA SER A 195 -12.50 22.87 -17.10
C SER A 195 -11.73 22.67 -15.79
N TRP A 196 -11.81 23.65 -14.89
CA TRP A 196 -11.33 23.49 -13.51
C TRP A 196 -11.99 22.29 -12.80
N GLN A 197 -13.29 22.07 -13.04
CA GLN A 197 -14.03 20.95 -12.48
C GLN A 197 -13.49 19.60 -12.95
N ALA A 198 -13.17 19.46 -14.25
CA ALA A 198 -12.59 18.24 -14.80
C ALA A 198 -11.21 17.94 -14.18
N LEU A 199 -10.38 18.95 -13.97
CA LEU A 199 -9.10 18.78 -13.26
C LEU A 199 -9.32 18.34 -11.80
N MET A 200 -10.21 19.03 -11.06
CA MET A 200 -10.46 18.73 -9.65
C MET A 200 -11.05 17.33 -9.46
N LEU A 201 -12.16 17.04 -10.14
CA LEU A 201 -12.95 15.83 -9.92
C LEU A 201 -12.47 14.63 -10.75
N GLY A 202 -11.85 14.86 -11.90
CA GLY A 202 -11.29 13.80 -12.74
C GLY A 202 -9.91 13.35 -12.32
N MET A 203 -9.17 14.16 -11.58
CA MET A 203 -7.78 13.85 -11.25
C MET A 203 -7.35 14.23 -9.83
N LEU A 204 -7.37 15.50 -9.43
CA LEU A 204 -6.71 15.87 -8.15
C LEU A 204 -7.39 15.26 -6.92
N LEU A 205 -8.72 15.25 -6.86
CA LEU A 205 -9.46 14.64 -5.75
C LEU A 205 -9.27 13.10 -5.75
N PRO A 206 -9.46 12.37 -6.87
CA PRO A 206 -9.18 10.94 -6.90
C PRO A 206 -7.75 10.58 -6.54
N MET A 207 -6.77 11.32 -7.06
CA MET A 207 -5.36 11.11 -6.77
C MET A 207 -5.03 11.37 -5.31
N SER A 208 -5.61 12.39 -4.69
CA SER A 208 -5.44 12.66 -3.26
C SER A 208 -5.97 11.51 -2.40
N ILE A 209 -7.15 10.98 -2.73
CA ILE A 209 -7.78 9.90 -1.97
C ILE A 209 -7.02 8.58 -2.14
N ILE A 210 -6.74 8.15 -3.37
CA ILE A 210 -6.04 6.87 -3.61
C ILE A 210 -4.67 6.86 -2.95
N THR A 211 -3.90 7.94 -3.07
CA THR A 211 -2.55 8.01 -2.51
C THR A 211 -2.58 8.10 -0.98
N CYS A 212 -3.47 8.91 -0.40
CA CYS A 212 -3.68 8.93 1.06
C CYS A 212 -4.05 7.54 1.59
N MET A 213 -5.02 6.87 0.94
CA MET A 213 -5.45 5.53 1.34
C MET A 213 -4.33 4.51 1.14
N GLY A 214 -3.60 4.53 0.03
CA GLY A 214 -2.49 3.64 -0.24
C GLY A 214 -1.38 3.79 0.80
N SER A 215 -0.98 5.03 1.10
CA SER A 215 0.00 5.33 2.15
C SER A 215 -0.46 4.85 3.52
N TYR A 216 -1.73 5.10 3.87
CA TYR A 216 -2.26 4.70 5.18
C TYR A 216 -2.41 3.18 5.30
N LEU A 217 -2.96 2.49 4.30
CA LEU A 217 -3.12 1.04 4.31
C LEU A 217 -1.76 0.37 4.44
N PHE A 218 -0.76 0.83 3.67
CA PHE A 218 0.60 0.33 3.80
C PHE A 218 1.17 0.56 5.20
N TYR A 219 1.04 1.78 5.74
CA TYR A 219 1.53 2.13 7.07
C TYR A 219 0.87 1.29 8.17
N ALA A 220 -0.47 1.32 8.26
CA ALA A 220 -1.22 0.70 9.33
C ALA A 220 -1.11 -0.83 9.32
N GLN A 221 -0.87 -1.43 8.15
CA GLN A 221 -0.68 -2.87 8.07
C GLN A 221 0.70 -3.36 8.55
N HIS A 222 1.64 -2.44 8.81
CA HIS A 222 2.97 -2.69 9.38
C HIS A 222 3.27 -1.81 10.59
N ASN A 223 2.26 -1.12 11.13
CA ASN A 223 2.42 -0.20 12.23
C ASN A 223 1.14 -0.10 13.07
N PHE A 224 0.87 -1.17 13.80
CA PHE A 224 -0.36 -1.39 14.55
C PHE A 224 -0.07 -1.89 15.97
N PRO A 225 -0.99 -1.70 16.93
CA PRO A 225 -0.86 -2.29 18.27
C PRO A 225 -0.79 -3.81 18.20
N GLY A 226 0.15 -4.44 18.91
CA GLY A 226 0.33 -5.90 18.91
C GLY A 226 1.35 -6.42 17.89
N MET A 227 1.87 -5.56 17.00
CA MET A 227 2.93 -5.93 16.07
C MET A 227 4.19 -6.39 16.81
N LYS A 228 4.69 -7.59 16.47
CA LYS A 228 5.93 -8.17 17.04
C LYS A 228 7.01 -8.33 15.99
N ARG A 229 8.28 -8.46 16.40
CA ARG A 229 9.40 -8.64 15.47
C ARG A 229 10.43 -9.64 16.00
N ARG A 230 11.09 -10.34 15.09
CA ARG A 230 12.32 -11.08 15.38
C ARG A 230 13.49 -10.46 14.63
N HIS A 231 14.63 -10.36 15.30
CA HIS A 231 15.80 -9.63 14.79
C HIS A 231 16.96 -10.57 14.46
N GLY A 232 17.85 -10.09 13.57
CA GLY A 232 19.12 -10.77 13.28
C GLY A 232 18.94 -12.21 12.81
N ASN A 233 19.58 -13.14 13.52
CA ASN A 233 19.60 -14.57 13.18
C ASN A 233 18.29 -15.30 13.54
N GLU A 234 17.39 -14.66 14.30
CA GLU A 234 16.09 -15.23 14.68
C GLU A 234 14.98 -14.85 13.69
N TRP A 235 15.28 -13.99 12.71
CA TRP A 235 14.29 -13.59 11.72
C TRP A 235 13.81 -14.80 10.91
N ASP A 236 12.49 -14.94 10.85
CA ASP A 236 11.79 -15.96 10.08
C ASP A 236 10.69 -15.29 9.25
N HIS A 237 10.64 -15.62 7.96
CA HIS A 237 9.70 -15.01 7.01
C HIS A 237 8.24 -15.24 7.43
N VAL A 238 7.91 -16.47 7.86
CA VAL A 238 6.53 -16.82 8.21
C VAL A 238 6.13 -16.15 9.51
N TYR A 239 7.03 -16.09 10.49
CA TYR A 239 6.81 -15.33 11.71
C TYR A 239 6.56 -13.85 11.42
N ALA A 240 7.40 -13.22 10.59
CA ALA A 240 7.25 -11.81 10.21
C ALA A 240 5.93 -11.57 9.45
N ALA A 241 5.56 -12.47 8.53
CA ALA A 241 4.29 -12.39 7.82
C ALA A 241 3.08 -12.44 8.76
N LEU A 242 3.11 -13.28 9.79
CA LEU A 242 1.96 -13.48 10.69
C LEU A 242 1.91 -12.49 11.87
N ASN A 243 3.04 -11.99 12.34
CA ASN A 243 3.13 -11.18 13.56
C ASN A 243 3.56 -9.72 13.31
N SER A 244 4.17 -9.45 12.16
CA SER A 244 4.60 -8.09 11.77
C SER A 244 3.75 -7.48 10.64
N SER A 245 2.69 -8.19 10.25
CA SER A 245 1.67 -7.71 9.32
C SER A 245 0.29 -7.95 9.92
N SER A 246 -0.62 -6.98 9.80
CA SER A 246 -1.96 -7.09 10.41
C SER A 246 -2.96 -7.87 9.54
N PHE A 247 -4.04 -8.31 10.18
CA PHE A 247 -5.35 -8.45 9.55
C PHE A 247 -6.14 -7.14 9.75
N MET A 248 -6.39 -6.40 8.67
CA MET A 248 -7.27 -5.24 8.73
C MET A 248 -8.71 -5.65 8.47
N ARG A 249 -9.51 -5.72 9.53
CA ARG A 249 -10.93 -6.11 9.43
C ARG A 249 -11.75 -4.98 8.81
N MET A 250 -12.49 -5.30 7.75
CA MET A 250 -13.27 -4.36 6.97
C MET A 250 -14.69 -4.89 6.71
N SER A 251 -15.61 -4.01 6.28
CA SER A 251 -16.91 -4.45 5.76
C SER A 251 -16.74 -5.13 4.40
N SER A 252 -17.74 -5.89 3.95
CA SER A 252 -17.75 -6.51 2.61
C SER A 252 -17.57 -5.49 1.48
N VAL A 253 -18.16 -4.29 1.64
CA VAL A 253 -18.03 -3.16 0.72
C VAL A 253 -16.58 -2.70 0.64
N MET A 254 -15.93 -2.51 1.79
CA MET A 254 -14.52 -2.08 1.80
C MET A 254 -13.58 -3.18 1.32
N HIS A 255 -13.85 -4.46 1.63
CA HIS A 255 -13.12 -5.58 1.03
C HIS A 255 -13.21 -5.59 -0.50
N TRP A 256 -14.34 -5.16 -1.07
CA TRP A 256 -14.44 -4.96 -2.51
C TRP A 256 -13.57 -3.77 -2.97
N PHE A 257 -13.69 -2.58 -2.38
CA PHE A 257 -12.89 -1.42 -2.81
C PHE A 257 -11.38 -1.59 -2.61
N THR A 258 -10.96 -2.32 -1.59
CA THR A 258 -9.54 -2.53 -1.30
C THR A 258 -9.03 -3.88 -1.78
N GLY A 259 -9.78 -4.57 -2.64
CA GLY A 259 -9.39 -5.87 -3.21
C GLY A 259 -8.88 -6.85 -2.15
N ASN A 260 -9.58 -7.03 -1.03
CA ASN A 260 -9.17 -7.93 0.05
C ASN A 260 -7.76 -7.68 0.65
N ILE A 261 -7.11 -6.54 0.41
CA ILE A 261 -5.78 -6.25 0.97
C ILE A 261 -5.76 -6.28 2.51
N GLY A 262 -6.91 -6.21 3.17
CA GLY A 262 -7.03 -6.40 4.61
C GLY A 262 -6.46 -7.73 5.12
N TYR A 263 -6.44 -8.79 4.30
CA TYR A 263 -5.76 -10.07 4.60
C TYR A 263 -4.24 -9.98 4.38
N HIS A 264 -3.61 -8.90 4.84
CA HIS A 264 -2.23 -8.57 4.49
C HIS A 264 -1.20 -9.55 5.04
N HIS A 265 -1.41 -10.06 6.25
CA HIS A 265 -0.60 -11.14 6.81
C HIS A 265 -0.63 -12.42 5.94
N VAL A 266 -1.77 -12.74 5.32
CA VAL A 266 -1.90 -13.86 4.37
C VAL A 266 -1.14 -13.56 3.07
N HIS A 267 -1.24 -12.32 2.60
CA HIS A 267 -0.49 -11.85 1.43
C HIS A 267 1.03 -11.88 1.67
N HIS A 268 1.50 -11.46 2.84
CA HIS A 268 2.92 -11.57 3.22
C HIS A 268 3.36 -13.02 3.40
N LEU A 269 2.48 -13.90 3.89
CA LEU A 269 2.80 -15.33 3.97
C LEU A 269 3.09 -15.87 2.57
N ASN A 270 2.26 -15.53 1.59
CA ASN A 270 2.49 -15.93 0.21
C ASN A 270 1.95 -14.90 -0.80
N ALA A 271 2.84 -14.03 -1.27
CA ALA A 271 2.52 -12.97 -2.22
C ALA A 271 2.16 -13.49 -3.62
N LYS A 272 2.11 -14.82 -3.83
CA LYS A 272 1.60 -15.46 -5.05
C LYS A 272 0.12 -15.80 -5.01
N ILE A 273 -0.54 -15.63 -3.87
CA ILE A 273 -2.00 -15.79 -3.75
C ILE A 273 -2.67 -14.55 -4.33
N PRO A 274 -3.49 -14.66 -5.40
CA PRO A 274 -4.24 -13.53 -5.91
C PRO A 274 -5.18 -12.95 -4.85
N PHE A 275 -5.38 -11.64 -4.87
CA PHE A 275 -6.17 -10.90 -3.89
C PHE A 275 -7.58 -11.49 -3.66
N TYR A 276 -8.22 -12.01 -4.71
CA TYR A 276 -9.55 -12.60 -4.63
C TYR A 276 -9.56 -13.99 -3.97
N ARG A 277 -8.39 -14.63 -3.79
CA ARG A 277 -8.22 -15.91 -3.09
C ARG A 277 -7.67 -15.76 -1.67
N LEU A 278 -7.27 -14.56 -1.25
CA LEU A 278 -6.82 -14.33 0.13
C LEU A 278 -7.88 -14.75 1.18
N PRO A 279 -9.19 -14.52 0.99
CA PRO A 279 -10.21 -15.02 1.92
C PRO A 279 -10.30 -16.57 1.93
N GLU A 280 -10.07 -17.23 0.79
CA GLU A 280 -10.06 -18.70 0.69
C GLU A 280 -8.89 -19.28 1.50
N ALA A 281 -7.71 -18.67 1.37
CA ALA A 281 -6.51 -19.05 2.11
C ALA A 281 -6.69 -18.80 3.62
N MET A 282 -7.22 -17.62 3.98
CA MET A 282 -7.57 -17.31 5.36
C MET A 282 -8.51 -18.36 5.94
N ALA A 283 -9.59 -18.74 5.25
CA ALA A 283 -10.56 -19.69 5.78
C ALA A 283 -10.02 -21.13 5.86
N GLY A 284 -9.14 -21.53 4.94
CA GLY A 284 -8.70 -22.93 4.81
C GLY A 284 -7.45 -23.31 5.61
N LEU A 285 -6.75 -22.35 6.22
CA LEU A 285 -5.53 -22.60 7.01
C LEU A 285 -5.77 -22.26 8.49
N GLN A 286 -5.70 -23.29 9.34
CA GLN A 286 -5.96 -23.16 10.78
C GLN A 286 -4.98 -22.18 11.45
N GLU A 287 -3.74 -22.13 10.99
CA GLU A 287 -2.70 -21.25 11.52
C GLU A 287 -3.00 -19.76 11.30
N LEU A 288 -3.93 -19.42 10.40
CA LEU A 288 -4.33 -18.05 10.11
C LEU A 288 -5.50 -17.56 10.95
N GLN A 289 -6.11 -18.39 11.80
CA GLN A 289 -7.35 -18.03 12.51
C GLN A 289 -7.16 -17.09 13.72
N SER A 290 -5.92 -16.73 14.07
CA SER A 290 -5.62 -15.86 15.22
C SER A 290 -4.65 -14.73 14.84
N PRO A 291 -5.00 -13.87 13.88
CA PRO A 291 -4.13 -12.78 13.46
C PRO A 291 -4.20 -11.60 14.44
N GLU A 292 -3.17 -10.76 14.43
CA GLU A 292 -3.24 -9.43 15.03
C GLU A 292 -4.17 -8.52 14.20
N VAL A 293 -5.13 -7.85 14.84
CA VAL A 293 -6.22 -7.15 14.15
C VAL A 293 -6.12 -5.63 14.31
N THR A 294 -6.28 -4.92 13.20
CA THR A 294 -6.57 -3.48 13.18
C THR A 294 -7.80 -3.20 12.31
N THR A 295 -8.29 -1.96 12.29
CA THR A 295 -9.49 -1.57 11.53
C THR A 295 -9.36 -0.19 10.90
N LEU A 296 -10.35 0.18 10.10
CA LEU A 296 -10.55 1.54 9.59
C LEU A 296 -11.41 2.42 10.52
N TYR A 297 -11.72 1.98 11.75
CA TYR A 297 -12.39 2.84 12.72
C TYR A 297 -11.47 4.00 13.12
N PRO A 298 -11.98 5.24 13.26
CA PRO A 298 -11.15 6.41 13.52
C PRO A 298 -10.21 6.27 14.72
N LEU A 299 -10.64 5.58 15.78
CA LEU A 299 -9.81 5.39 16.97
C LEU A 299 -8.62 4.45 16.72
N ASP A 300 -8.81 3.40 15.92
CA ASP A 300 -7.73 2.47 15.54
C ASP A 300 -6.76 3.13 14.56
N ILE A 301 -7.27 3.97 13.64
CA ILE A 301 -6.44 4.83 12.79
C ILE A 301 -5.52 5.70 13.64
N VAL A 302 -6.09 6.40 14.62
CA VAL A 302 -5.31 7.25 15.54
C VAL A 302 -4.30 6.44 16.35
N ARG A 303 -4.66 5.23 16.81
CA ARG A 303 -3.73 4.33 17.52
C ARG A 303 -2.54 3.96 16.63
N CYS A 304 -2.79 3.48 15.41
CA CYS A 304 -1.73 3.14 14.45
C CYS A 304 -0.82 4.35 14.18
N LEU A 305 -1.41 5.52 13.90
CA LEU A 305 -0.67 6.75 13.61
C LEU A 305 0.10 7.31 14.81
N ARG A 306 -0.21 6.94 16.05
CA ARG A 306 0.53 7.39 17.24
C ARG A 306 1.78 6.57 17.53
N LEU A 307 1.84 5.33 17.05
CA LEU A 307 2.98 4.44 17.22
C LEU A 307 4.15 4.89 16.34
N LYS A 308 5.31 5.15 16.97
CA LYS A 308 6.49 5.73 16.32
C LYS A 308 7.69 4.82 16.46
N LEU A 309 8.16 4.61 17.69
CA LEU A 309 9.41 3.95 17.97
C LEU A 309 9.19 2.47 18.23
N TRP A 310 10.19 1.66 17.93
CA TRP A 310 10.23 0.27 18.34
C TRP A 310 10.96 0.16 19.68
N ASP A 311 10.41 -0.59 20.62
CA ASP A 311 11.07 -0.91 21.89
C ASP A 311 11.52 -2.38 21.88
N PRO A 312 12.83 -2.65 21.84
CA PRO A 312 13.34 -4.01 21.88
C PRO A 312 13.09 -4.74 23.20
N ALA A 313 12.92 -4.01 24.33
CA ALA A 313 12.73 -4.64 25.64
C ALA A 313 11.32 -5.24 25.77
N ASP A 314 10.31 -4.50 25.32
CA ASP A 314 8.91 -4.91 25.37
C ASP A 314 8.40 -5.62 24.08
N ASP A 315 9.24 -5.75 23.05
CA ASP A 315 8.88 -6.29 21.71
C ASP A 315 7.61 -5.65 21.13
N ARG A 316 7.53 -4.31 21.21
CA ARG A 316 6.36 -3.56 20.73
C ARG A 316 6.70 -2.16 20.21
N LEU A 317 5.75 -1.58 19.49
CA LEU A 317 5.79 -0.16 19.13
C LEU A 317 5.34 0.73 20.30
N LEU A 318 5.99 1.88 20.43
CA LEU A 318 5.71 2.93 21.41
C LEU A 318 5.32 4.24 20.73
N THR A 319 4.50 5.02 21.42
CA THR A 319 4.38 6.46 21.17
C THR A 319 5.63 7.21 21.65
N PHE A 320 5.88 8.41 21.13
CA PHE A 320 6.95 9.27 21.66
C PHE A 320 6.80 9.57 23.16
N ARG A 321 5.55 9.65 23.66
CA ARG A 321 5.28 9.91 25.08
C ARG A 321 5.67 8.74 25.98
N GLU A 322 5.41 7.51 25.55
CA GLU A 322 5.82 6.31 26.28
C GLU A 322 7.35 6.20 26.30
N ALA A 323 7.99 6.37 25.14
CA ALA A 323 9.45 6.31 25.03
C ALA A 323 10.17 7.40 25.84
N ALA A 324 9.52 8.54 26.11
CA ALA A 324 10.06 9.60 26.97
C ALA A 324 9.92 9.31 28.47
N ARG A 325 9.00 8.41 28.88
CA ARG A 325 8.75 8.05 30.29
C ARG A 325 9.60 6.88 30.77
N GLY A 326 10.04 6.03 29.85
CA GLY A 326 10.96 4.92 30.14
C GLY A 326 12.44 5.32 30.15
N ARG A 327 12.75 6.62 30.07
CA ARG A 327 14.11 7.17 30.13
C ARG A 327 14.40 7.80 31.47
#